data_AF-A0A660S539-F1
#
_entry.id   AF-A0A660S539-F1
#
_cell.length_a   1.000
_cell.length_b   1.000
_cell.length_c   1.000
_cell.angle_alpha   90.00
_cell.angle_beta   90.00
_cell.angle_gamma   90.00
#
_symmetry.space_group_name_H-M   'P 1'
#
loop_
_entity.id
_entity.type
_entity.pdbx_description
1 polymer ?
#
loop_
_entity_poly.entity_id
_entity_poly.type
_entity_poly.pdbx_seq_one_letter_code
_entity_poly.pdbx_strand_id
1 'polypeptide(L)'
;MKKGFSGALFFLILISFTFIILSAGELTYVINSPVIKFGVSNNYTTLSADNFKNLTIPGNPSVLYKPICFLLPPTAVVDRIWIDNVKTTESAIYGKIYPAQKPIPLMQKTPIKFTEPVKSIYESDKEFPGYLIKKIGLSHLGSFKILQVNVYPVQYIPSENRIMNNSFILHISYSEGKSAIKPISALQFENTKKIANSLVVNPEMISRYETTVRR
;
A
#
# COMPACT_ATOMS: atom_id res chain seq x y z
N MET A 1 -58.07 -10.90 -62.51
CA MET A 1 -56.67 -10.46 -62.68
C MET A 1 -56.11 -10.05 -61.32
N LYS A 2 -55.04 -10.74 -60.87
CA LYS A 2 -53.86 -10.31 -60.05
C LYS A 2 -53.97 -8.97 -59.28
N LYS A 3 -53.52 -8.72 -58.04
CA LYS A 3 -52.61 -9.26 -56.99
C LYS A 3 -52.77 -8.21 -55.84
N GLY A 4 -52.87 -8.50 -54.54
CA GLY A 4 -51.86 -9.04 -53.61
C GLY A 4 -50.92 -7.95 -53.06
N PHE A 5 -50.98 -7.61 -51.76
CA PHE A 5 -49.87 -7.25 -50.84
C PHE A 5 -50.45 -6.75 -49.49
N SER A 6 -50.50 -7.58 -48.44
CA SER A 6 -49.44 -7.96 -47.48
C SER A 6 -49.27 -6.93 -46.36
N GLY A 7 -49.72 -7.30 -45.17
CA GLY A 7 -49.52 -6.55 -43.94
C GLY A 7 -48.07 -6.63 -43.47
N ALA A 8 -47.54 -5.50 -43.03
CA ALA A 8 -46.27 -5.42 -42.32
C ALA A 8 -46.57 -5.09 -40.86
N LEU A 9 -46.61 -6.12 -40.02
CA LEU A 9 -46.60 -6.03 -38.57
C LEU A 9 -45.20 -5.55 -38.16
N PHE A 10 -45.06 -4.28 -37.79
CA PHE A 10 -43.79 -3.73 -37.31
C PHE A 10 -43.51 -4.26 -35.89
N PHE A 11 -42.61 -5.23 -35.77
CA PHE A 11 -42.03 -5.65 -34.49
C PHE A 11 -41.04 -4.58 -34.03
N LEU A 12 -41.41 -3.82 -33.00
CA LEU A 12 -40.53 -2.87 -32.33
C LEU A 12 -39.59 -3.65 -31.40
N ILE A 13 -38.38 -3.96 -31.86
CA ILE A 13 -37.35 -4.60 -31.03
C ILE A 13 -36.79 -3.54 -30.08
N LEU A 14 -37.21 -3.60 -28.81
CA LEU A 14 -36.68 -2.77 -27.73
C LEU A 14 -35.28 -3.28 -27.35
N ILE A 15 -34.24 -2.69 -27.92
CA ILE A 15 -32.84 -3.01 -27.57
C ILE A 15 -32.58 -2.43 -26.17
N SER A 16 -32.64 -3.30 -25.17
CA SER A 16 -32.21 -3.04 -23.80
C SER A 16 -30.68 -2.85 -23.79
N PHE A 17 -30.22 -1.59 -23.83
CA PHE A 17 -28.82 -1.26 -23.54
C PHE A 17 -28.60 -1.41 -22.03
N THR A 18 -27.99 -2.51 -21.61
CA THR A 18 -27.42 -2.61 -20.27
C THR A 18 -26.19 -1.69 -20.20
N PHE A 19 -26.40 -0.47 -19.70
CA PHE A 19 -25.30 0.42 -19.35
C PHE A 19 -24.53 -0.22 -18.17
N ILE A 20 -23.37 -0.79 -18.46
CA ILE A 20 -22.38 -1.10 -17.42
C ILE A 20 -21.85 0.26 -16.94
N ILE A 21 -22.34 0.74 -15.81
CA ILE A 21 -21.86 1.99 -15.20
C ILE A 21 -20.44 1.72 -14.68
N LEU A 22 -19.43 2.11 -15.45
CA LEU A 22 -18.07 2.24 -14.95
C LEU A 22 -18.01 3.51 -14.09
N SER A 23 -17.93 3.34 -12.78
CA SER A 23 -17.64 4.43 -11.85
C SER A 23 -16.14 4.48 -11.57
N ALA A 24 -15.54 5.67 -11.67
CA ALA A 24 -14.18 5.93 -11.22
C ALA A 24 -14.21 6.56 -9.83
N GLY A 25 -13.27 6.18 -8.97
CA GLY A 25 -13.16 6.69 -7.61
C GLY A 25 -11.71 6.97 -7.22
N GLU A 26 -11.54 7.71 -6.13
CA GLU A 26 -10.24 8.08 -5.59
C GLU A 26 -10.22 7.92 -4.07
N LEU A 27 -9.12 7.37 -3.54
CA LEU A 27 -8.80 7.39 -2.12
C LEU A 27 -7.64 8.35 -1.88
N THR A 28 -7.78 9.19 -0.86
CA THR A 28 -6.76 10.14 -0.43
C THR A 28 -6.36 9.84 1.00
N TYR A 29 -5.06 9.82 1.28
CA TYR A 29 -4.55 9.54 2.62
C TYR A 29 -3.34 10.40 2.96
N VAL A 30 -3.40 11.11 4.08
CA VAL A 30 -2.34 12.02 4.54
C VAL A 30 -1.26 11.22 5.26
N ILE A 31 -0.02 11.35 4.79
CA ILE A 31 1.17 10.82 5.44
C ILE A 31 1.84 11.93 6.22
N ASN A 32 1.81 11.81 7.54
CA ASN A 32 2.57 12.67 8.44
C ASN A 32 4.00 12.14 8.60
N SER A 33 4.95 13.07 8.73
CA SER A 33 6.32 12.78 9.13
C SER A 33 6.33 12.07 10.50
N PRO A 34 7.05 10.95 10.69
CA PRO A 34 7.21 10.32 11.99
C PRO A 34 7.87 11.24 13.02
N VAL A 35 7.46 11.10 14.28
CA VAL A 35 8.25 11.57 15.44
C VAL A 35 9.33 10.52 15.70
N ILE A 36 10.55 10.81 15.27
CA ILE A 36 11.67 9.87 15.31
C ILE A 36 12.30 9.86 16.71
N LYS A 37 12.42 8.67 17.30
CA LYS A 37 13.18 8.38 18.52
C LYS A 37 14.54 7.81 18.10
N PHE A 38 15.61 8.50 18.51
CA PHE A 38 16.99 8.10 18.21
C PHE A 38 17.57 7.25 19.33
N GLY A 39 18.39 6.27 18.95
CA GLY A 39 19.19 5.47 19.87
C GLY A 39 20.57 5.17 19.30
N VAL A 40 21.35 4.36 20.02
CA VAL A 40 22.70 3.96 19.61
C VAL A 40 22.85 2.45 19.79
N SER A 41 23.44 1.77 18.80
CA SER A 41 23.82 0.37 18.87
C SER A 41 25.06 0.11 18.01
N ASN A 42 26.07 -0.58 18.56
CA ASN A 42 27.35 -0.85 17.90
C ASN A 42 28.00 0.39 17.26
N ASN A 43 27.93 1.55 17.93
CA ASN A 43 28.40 2.86 17.44
C ASN A 43 27.66 3.42 16.20
N TYR A 44 26.49 2.88 15.87
CA TYR A 44 25.59 3.42 14.85
C TYR A 44 24.33 4.03 15.47
N THR A 45 23.72 4.98 14.77
CA THR A 45 22.40 5.54 15.12
C THR A 45 21.30 4.53 14.81
N THR A 46 20.38 4.31 15.75
CA THR A 46 19.14 3.57 15.51
C THR A 46 17.95 4.52 15.44
N LEU A 47 16.99 4.22 14.56
CA LEU A 47 15.77 5.00 14.38
C LEU A 47 14.56 4.15 14.77
N SER A 48 13.64 4.73 15.52
CA SER A 48 12.34 4.11 15.82
C SER A 48 11.22 5.16 15.81
N ALA A 49 10.00 4.75 15.45
CA ALA A 49 8.81 5.59 15.52
C ALA A 49 7.56 4.71 15.64
N ASP A 50 6.52 5.24 16.28
CA ASP A 50 5.30 4.49 16.54
C ASP A 50 4.54 4.22 15.22
N ASN A 51 4.11 2.97 15.00
CA ASN A 51 3.48 2.50 13.76
C ASN A 51 4.39 2.53 12.50
N PHE A 52 5.71 2.64 12.68
CA PHE A 52 6.69 2.47 11.61
C PHE A 52 7.47 1.18 11.80
N LYS A 53 8.04 0.69 10.69
CA LYS A 53 8.96 -0.45 10.65
C LYS A 53 10.28 0.01 10.08
N ASN A 54 11.37 -0.69 10.37
CA ASN A 54 12.65 -0.44 9.74
C ASN A 54 12.85 -1.32 8.50
N LEU A 55 13.51 -0.80 7.48
CA LEU A 55 13.99 -1.61 6.37
C LEU A 55 14.94 -2.70 6.86
N THR A 56 14.74 -3.91 6.35
CA THR A 56 15.45 -5.12 6.82
C THR A 56 16.38 -5.72 5.78
N ILE A 57 16.71 -4.98 4.71
CA ILE A 57 17.62 -5.46 3.65
C ILE A 57 19.03 -5.53 4.25
N PRO A 58 19.64 -6.71 4.41
CA PRO A 58 20.86 -6.84 5.18
C PRO A 58 22.01 -5.97 4.65
N GLY A 59 22.65 -5.23 5.55
CA GLY A 59 23.74 -4.31 5.25
C GLY A 59 23.30 -2.93 4.75
N ASN A 60 22.04 -2.73 4.39
CA ASN A 60 21.51 -1.41 4.03
C ASN A 60 21.12 -0.61 5.28
N PRO A 61 21.02 0.73 5.21
CA PRO A 61 20.50 1.53 6.30
C PRO A 61 19.11 1.09 6.77
N SER A 62 18.97 0.86 8.07
CA SER A 62 17.72 0.46 8.73
C SER A 62 16.77 1.67 8.92
N VAL A 63 16.38 2.32 7.83
CA VAL A 63 15.51 3.51 7.82
C VAL A 63 14.02 3.16 7.97
N LEU A 64 13.23 4.11 8.45
CA LEU A 64 11.81 3.91 8.79
C LEU A 64 10.91 3.96 7.53
N TYR A 65 9.96 3.04 7.47
CA TYR A 65 8.88 2.99 6.49
C TYR A 65 7.58 2.58 7.17
N LYS A 66 6.44 2.89 6.56
CA LYS A 66 5.11 2.51 7.07
C LYS A 66 4.35 1.70 6.01
N PRO A 67 4.00 0.43 6.30
CA PRO A 67 3.06 -0.31 5.48
C PRO A 67 1.64 0.20 5.72
N ILE A 68 0.86 0.33 4.65
CA ILE A 68 -0.52 0.81 4.67
C ILE A 68 -1.37 -0.14 3.82
N CYS A 69 -2.51 -0.54 4.37
CA CYS A 69 -3.50 -1.34 3.67
C CYS A 69 -4.74 -0.49 3.40
N PHE A 70 -5.14 -0.42 2.13
CA PHE A 70 -6.36 0.22 1.69
C PHE A 70 -7.35 -0.85 1.26
N LEU A 71 -8.59 -0.76 1.74
CA LEU A 71 -9.68 -1.51 1.15
C LEU A 71 -10.08 -0.81 -0.15
N LEU A 72 -10.24 -1.57 -1.23
CA LEU A 72 -10.82 -1.11 -2.49
C LEU A 72 -12.27 -1.57 -2.61
N PRO A 73 -13.13 -0.98 -3.46
CA PRO A 73 -14.44 -1.55 -3.71
C PRO A 73 -14.37 -2.95 -4.34
N PRO A 74 -15.39 -3.81 -4.19
CA PRO A 74 -15.33 -5.22 -4.58
C PRO A 74 -14.89 -5.45 -6.03
N THR A 75 -15.41 -4.63 -6.95
CA THR A 75 -15.17 -4.73 -8.40
C THR A 75 -14.06 -3.81 -8.90
N ALA A 76 -13.38 -3.09 -8.00
CA ALA A 76 -12.39 -2.09 -8.37
C ALA A 76 -11.07 -2.68 -8.87
N VAL A 77 -10.45 -1.99 -9.81
CA VAL A 77 -9.06 -2.18 -10.24
C VAL A 77 -8.33 -0.85 -10.12
N VAL A 78 -7.14 -0.87 -9.51
CA VAL A 78 -6.30 0.33 -9.34
C VAL A 78 -5.79 0.79 -10.70
N ASP A 79 -6.04 2.05 -11.03
CA ASP A 79 -5.54 2.67 -12.25
C ASP A 79 -4.20 3.38 -12.00
N ARG A 80 -4.09 4.15 -10.90
CA ARG A 80 -2.87 4.93 -10.58
C ARG A 80 -2.69 5.14 -9.08
N ILE A 81 -1.43 5.20 -8.64
CA ILE A 81 -1.00 5.63 -7.30
C ILE A 81 0.05 6.73 -7.47
N TRP A 82 -0.12 7.86 -6.79
CA TRP A 82 0.84 8.96 -6.83
C TRP A 82 0.85 9.74 -5.52
N ILE A 83 1.82 10.64 -5.37
CA ILE A 83 1.96 11.52 -4.22
C ILE A 83 1.88 12.98 -4.66
N ASP A 84 1.32 13.82 -3.82
CA ASP A 84 1.29 15.28 -3.97
C ASP A 84 1.65 15.95 -2.63
N ASN A 85 1.86 17.27 -2.66
CA ASN A 85 2.08 18.11 -1.47
C ASN A 85 3.21 17.63 -0.55
N VAL A 86 4.35 17.24 -1.13
CA VAL A 86 5.54 16.82 -0.36
C VAL A 86 6.11 18.02 0.41
N LYS A 87 6.23 17.88 1.73
CA LYS A 87 6.93 18.80 2.62
C LYS A 87 8.04 18.05 3.34
N THR A 88 9.23 18.65 3.36
CA THR A 88 10.43 18.01 3.88
C THR A 88 11.01 18.85 5.02
N THR A 89 11.38 18.18 6.11
CA THR A 89 12.25 18.74 7.13
C THR A 89 13.53 17.93 7.21
N GLU A 90 14.66 18.60 7.40
CA GLU A 90 15.96 17.96 7.42
C GLU A 90 16.59 18.03 8.81
N SER A 91 17.38 17.02 9.16
CA SER A 91 18.12 17.00 10.41
C SER A 91 19.42 16.22 10.25
N ALA A 92 20.51 16.77 10.76
CA ALA A 92 21.76 16.03 10.93
C ALA A 92 21.61 14.99 12.04
N ILE A 93 22.28 13.84 11.88
CA ILE A 93 22.35 12.78 12.89
C ILE A 93 23.79 12.49 13.27
N TYR A 94 23.99 11.96 14.47
CA TYR A 94 25.32 11.59 14.95
C TYR A 94 25.72 10.20 14.44
N GLY A 95 26.65 10.16 13.50
CA GLY A 95 27.18 8.92 12.93
C GLY A 95 26.29 8.32 11.83
N LYS A 96 26.56 7.06 11.49
CA LYS A 96 25.87 6.35 10.42
C LYS A 96 24.65 5.62 10.97
N ILE A 97 23.58 5.49 10.17
CA ILE A 97 22.41 4.67 10.54
C ILE A 97 22.82 3.20 10.64
N TYR A 98 22.28 2.48 11.63
CA TYR A 98 22.56 1.08 11.86
C TYR A 98 22.22 0.22 10.62
N PRO A 99 23.14 -0.62 10.14
CA PRO A 99 22.87 -1.50 9.02
C PRO A 99 21.89 -2.58 9.45
N ALA A 100 20.88 -2.86 8.63
CA ALA A 100 19.97 -3.94 8.90
C ALA A 100 20.73 -5.28 8.96
N GLN A 101 20.41 -6.10 9.95
CA GLN A 101 21.10 -7.37 10.17
C GLN A 101 20.42 -8.50 9.41
N LYS A 102 21.20 -9.53 9.04
CA LYS A 102 20.63 -10.76 8.47
C LYS A 102 19.62 -11.38 9.44
N PRO A 103 18.46 -11.84 8.95
CA PRO A 103 17.53 -12.58 9.79
C PRO A 103 18.22 -13.88 10.26
N ILE A 104 17.99 -14.24 11.51
CA ILE A 104 18.52 -15.44 12.12
C ILE A 104 17.37 -16.35 12.55
N PRO A 105 17.49 -17.68 12.37
CA PRO A 105 16.52 -18.62 12.94
C PRO A 105 16.43 -18.46 14.46
N LEU A 106 15.22 -18.53 15.01
CA LEU A 106 14.98 -18.40 16.45
C LEU A 106 15.76 -19.43 17.29
N MET A 107 16.06 -20.60 16.71
CA MET A 107 16.80 -21.69 17.38
C MET A 107 18.32 -21.62 17.18
N GLN A 108 18.85 -20.57 16.54
CA GLN A 108 20.29 -20.48 16.28
C GLN A 108 21.07 -20.29 17.59
N LYS A 109 21.93 -21.25 17.91
CA LYS A 109 22.76 -21.25 19.14
C LYS A 109 24.17 -20.70 18.92
N THR A 110 24.58 -20.43 17.68
CA THR A 110 25.91 -19.91 17.36
C THR A 110 25.95 -18.39 17.43
N PRO A 111 27.11 -17.80 17.76
CA PRO A 111 27.30 -16.36 17.77
C PRO A 111 26.91 -15.75 16.42
N ILE A 112 26.09 -14.70 16.47
CA ILE A 112 25.56 -14.04 15.27
C ILE A 112 26.64 -13.08 14.76
N LYS A 113 27.10 -13.29 13.52
CA LYS A 113 28.02 -12.37 12.88
C LYS A 113 27.30 -11.06 12.54
N PHE A 114 27.90 -9.94 12.92
CA PHE A 114 27.42 -8.62 12.53
C PHE A 114 27.41 -8.49 11.00
N THR A 115 26.33 -7.92 10.48
CA THR A 115 26.18 -7.62 9.06
C THR A 115 26.78 -6.25 8.79
N GLU A 116 27.91 -6.25 8.09
CA GLU A 116 28.62 -5.03 7.72
C GLU A 116 27.79 -4.14 6.77
N PRO A 117 27.95 -2.81 6.83
CA PRO A 117 27.28 -1.89 5.94
C PRO A 117 27.69 -2.11 4.48
N VAL A 118 26.72 -2.00 3.56
CA VAL A 118 27.00 -2.00 2.13
C VAL A 118 27.70 -0.69 1.76
N LYS A 119 29.01 -0.79 1.51
CA LYS A 119 29.89 0.36 1.28
C LYS A 119 29.35 1.34 0.22
N SER A 120 28.89 0.83 -0.92
CA SER A 120 28.34 1.65 -2.01
C SER A 120 27.09 2.45 -1.63
N ILE A 121 26.35 2.04 -0.60
CA ILE A 121 25.22 2.80 -0.05
C ILE A 121 25.73 3.78 1.00
N TYR A 122 26.56 3.34 1.94
CA TYR A 122 27.00 4.16 3.07
C TYR A 122 27.97 5.31 2.71
N GLU A 123 28.57 5.24 1.52
CA GLU A 123 29.42 6.28 0.93
C GLU A 123 28.67 7.12 -0.12
N SER A 124 27.41 6.82 -0.41
CA SER A 124 26.58 7.55 -1.36
C SER A 124 26.15 8.92 -0.82
N ASP A 125 26.04 9.89 -1.72
CA ASP A 125 25.41 11.21 -1.53
C ASP A 125 23.92 11.23 -1.94
N LYS A 126 23.42 10.14 -2.51
CA LYS A 126 22.01 9.98 -2.87
C LYS A 126 21.17 9.59 -1.66
N GLU A 127 19.92 10.06 -1.68
CA GLU A 127 18.87 9.62 -0.76
C GLU A 127 18.67 8.10 -0.82
N PHE A 128 18.60 7.48 0.36
CA PHE A 128 18.21 6.10 0.55
C PHE A 128 16.88 6.04 1.33
N PRO A 129 15.87 5.26 0.87
CA PRO A 129 15.89 4.39 -0.31
C PRO A 129 15.75 5.10 -1.67
N GLY A 130 15.54 6.42 -1.71
CA GLY A 130 15.45 7.22 -2.95
C GLY A 130 14.06 7.23 -3.60
N TYR A 131 13.05 6.75 -2.88
CA TYR A 131 11.64 6.81 -3.29
C TYR A 131 10.75 6.91 -2.06
N LEU A 132 9.63 7.61 -2.17
CA LEU A 132 8.69 7.85 -1.07
C LEU A 132 7.56 6.81 -0.99
N ILE A 133 7.27 6.10 -2.08
CA ILE A 133 6.19 5.11 -2.16
C ILE A 133 6.60 3.87 -2.95
N LYS A 134 6.05 2.71 -2.57
CA LYS A 134 6.16 1.46 -3.33
C LYS A 134 4.88 0.66 -3.21
N LYS A 135 4.24 0.36 -4.35
CA LYS A 135 3.14 -0.61 -4.39
C LYS A 135 3.71 -2.01 -4.10
N ILE A 136 3.16 -2.67 -3.09
CA ILE A 136 3.57 -4.03 -2.72
C ILE A 136 2.74 -5.04 -3.48
N GLY A 137 1.42 -4.85 -3.53
CA GLY A 137 0.54 -5.76 -4.25
C GLY A 137 -0.93 -5.55 -3.96
N LEU A 138 -1.74 -6.41 -4.57
CA LEU A 138 -3.15 -6.59 -4.28
C LEU A 138 -3.33 -7.97 -3.67
N SER A 139 -4.05 -8.05 -2.56
CA SER A 139 -4.35 -9.31 -1.88
C SER A 139 -5.84 -9.40 -1.56
N HIS A 140 -6.28 -10.61 -1.22
CA HIS A 140 -7.66 -10.88 -0.82
C HIS A 140 -7.69 -11.47 0.58
N LEU A 141 -8.55 -10.92 1.43
CA LEU A 141 -8.91 -11.49 2.73
C LEU A 141 -10.38 -11.88 2.67
N GLY A 142 -10.68 -13.14 2.39
CA GLY A 142 -12.04 -13.55 2.02
C GLY A 142 -12.47 -12.88 0.70
N SER A 143 -13.56 -12.10 0.73
CA SER A 143 -13.98 -11.28 -0.41
C SER A 143 -13.31 -9.90 -0.44
N PHE A 144 -12.77 -9.40 0.68
CA PHE A 144 -12.15 -8.06 0.79
C PHE A 144 -10.89 -7.94 -0.06
N LYS A 145 -10.88 -6.97 -1.00
CA LYS A 145 -9.75 -6.66 -1.88
C LYS A 145 -8.89 -5.56 -1.26
N ILE A 146 -7.67 -5.92 -0.88
CA ILE A 146 -6.76 -5.05 -0.12
C ILE A 146 -5.58 -4.65 -0.99
N LEU A 147 -5.39 -3.34 -1.17
CA LEU A 147 -4.19 -2.76 -1.75
C LEU A 147 -3.15 -2.51 -0.66
N GLN A 148 -1.95 -3.04 -0.87
CA GLN A 148 -0.82 -2.86 0.04
C GLN A 148 0.20 -1.90 -0.56
N VAL A 149 0.49 -0.82 0.18
CA VAL A 149 1.46 0.21 -0.19
C VAL A 149 2.42 0.42 0.97
N ASN A 150 3.71 0.47 0.68
CA ASN A 150 4.70 0.97 1.64
C ASN A 150 5.00 2.43 1.33
N VAL A 151 5.03 3.25 2.37
CA VAL A 151 5.48 4.65 2.31
C VAL A 151 6.79 4.81 3.07
N TYR A 152 7.67 5.67 2.57
CA TYR A 152 9.04 5.86 3.03
C TYR A 152 9.29 7.34 3.34
N PRO A 153 8.66 7.89 4.40
CA PRO A 153 8.79 9.32 4.69
C PRO A 153 10.19 9.70 5.17
N VAL A 154 10.96 8.76 5.73
CA VAL A 154 12.33 9.01 6.16
C VAL A 154 13.30 8.59 5.07
N GLN A 155 14.00 9.56 4.49
CA GLN A 155 15.14 9.34 3.61
C GLN A 155 16.43 9.64 4.36
N TYR A 156 17.52 8.96 3.98
CA TYR A 156 18.84 9.12 4.56
C TYR A 156 19.86 9.44 3.48
N ILE A 157 20.68 10.46 3.69
CA ILE A 157 21.83 10.80 2.85
C ILE A 157 23.09 10.37 3.61
N PRO A 158 23.70 9.23 3.25
CA PRO A 158 24.73 8.62 4.07
C PRO A 158 26.01 9.44 4.20
N SER A 159 26.56 9.96 3.11
CA SER A 159 27.81 10.73 3.11
C SER A 159 27.75 11.95 4.05
N GLU A 160 26.55 12.52 4.23
CA GLU A 160 26.33 13.74 5.00
C GLU A 160 25.79 13.48 6.42
N ASN A 161 25.51 12.22 6.78
CA ASN A 161 24.82 11.86 8.03
C ASN A 161 23.54 12.70 8.25
N ARG A 162 22.73 12.84 7.20
CA ARG A 162 21.50 13.64 7.22
C ARG A 162 20.29 12.78 6.96
N ILE A 163 19.21 13.05 7.70
CA ILE A 163 17.89 12.48 7.41
C ILE A 163 16.95 13.56 6.87
N MET A 164 16.05 13.16 5.99
CA MET A 164 14.96 13.97 5.47
C MET A 164 13.65 13.32 5.89
N ASN A 165 12.79 14.09 6.55
CA ASN A 165 11.53 13.63 7.10
C ASN A 165 10.38 14.27 6.31
N ASN A 166 9.73 13.44 5.50
CA ASN A 166 8.75 13.88 4.51
C ASN A 166 7.31 13.63 4.98
N SER A 167 6.46 14.63 4.78
CA SER A 167 5.01 14.48 4.83
C SER A 167 4.43 14.76 3.45
N PHE A 168 3.37 14.06 3.08
CA PHE A 168 2.77 14.15 1.74
C PHE A 168 1.37 13.56 1.72
N ILE A 169 0.64 13.77 0.63
CA ILE A 169 -0.66 13.17 0.40
C ILE A 169 -0.50 12.04 -0.60
N LEU A 170 -0.99 10.85 -0.24
CA LEU A 170 -1.07 9.68 -1.11
C LEU A 170 -2.44 9.63 -1.79
N HIS A 171 -2.43 9.48 -3.10
CA HIS A 171 -3.62 9.36 -3.93
C HIS A 171 -3.67 7.99 -4.61
N ILE A 172 -4.85 7.38 -4.64
CA ILE A 172 -5.12 6.09 -5.28
C ILE A 172 -6.38 6.23 -6.12
N SER A 173 -6.24 6.24 -7.44
CA SER A 173 -7.37 6.17 -8.37
C SER A 173 -7.69 4.73 -8.75
N TYR A 174 -8.97 4.45 -8.93
CA TYR A 174 -9.47 3.13 -9.32
C TYR A 174 -10.74 3.23 -10.14
N SER A 175 -11.03 2.16 -10.89
CA SER A 175 -12.25 2.01 -11.67
C SER A 175 -13.01 0.77 -11.22
N GLU A 176 -14.31 0.91 -10.99
CA GLU A 176 -15.23 -0.16 -10.60
C GLU A 176 -15.82 -0.90 -11.81
N GLY A 177 -16.37 -2.09 -11.58
CA GLY A 177 -16.92 -2.95 -12.63
C GLY A 177 -15.87 -3.67 -13.48
N LYS A 178 -14.58 -3.50 -13.18
CA LYS A 178 -13.46 -4.11 -13.93
C LYS A 178 -13.03 -5.48 -13.39
N SER A 179 -13.59 -5.94 -12.28
CA SER A 179 -13.26 -7.21 -11.64
C SER A 179 -14.53 -7.94 -11.20
N ALA A 180 -14.56 -9.26 -11.38
CA ALA A 180 -15.66 -10.10 -10.92
C ALA A 180 -15.77 -10.07 -9.38
N ILE A 181 -17.00 -10.20 -8.89
CA ILE A 181 -17.29 -10.38 -7.46
C ILE A 181 -17.02 -11.84 -7.08
N LYS A 182 -16.35 -12.06 -5.96
CA LYS A 182 -16.14 -13.39 -5.38
C LYS A 182 -17.13 -13.61 -4.23
N PRO A 183 -18.23 -14.36 -4.44
CA PRO A 183 -19.25 -14.52 -3.41
C PRO A 183 -18.82 -15.49 -2.31
N ILE A 184 -19.05 -15.11 -1.05
CA ILE A 184 -18.71 -15.89 0.15
C ILE A 184 -19.92 -16.12 1.05
N SER A 185 -19.84 -17.08 1.97
CA SER A 185 -20.92 -17.31 2.95
C SER A 185 -20.99 -16.19 4.00
N ALA A 186 -22.15 -16.01 4.63
CA ALA A 186 -22.32 -15.03 5.71
C ALA A 186 -21.32 -15.26 6.86
N LEU A 187 -21.08 -16.51 7.25
CA LEU A 187 -20.10 -16.85 8.30
C LEU A 187 -18.67 -16.47 7.90
N GLN A 188 -18.27 -16.71 6.65
CA GLN A 188 -16.95 -16.31 6.14
C GLN A 188 -16.81 -14.79 6.12
N PHE A 189 -17.87 -14.08 5.72
CA PHE A 189 -17.90 -12.62 5.70
C PHE A 189 -17.69 -12.05 7.10
N GLU A 190 -18.47 -12.48 8.08
CA GLU A 190 -18.36 -11.98 9.46
C GLU A 190 -16.99 -12.26 10.10
N ASN A 191 -16.41 -13.44 9.85
CA ASN A 191 -15.08 -13.78 10.36
C ASN A 191 -13.98 -12.92 9.73
N THR A 192 -14.03 -12.69 8.42
CA THR A 192 -13.01 -11.91 7.70
C THR A 192 -13.18 -10.41 7.88
N LYS A 193 -14.41 -9.93 8.08
CA LYS A 193 -14.77 -8.53 8.34
C LYS A 193 -14.03 -7.95 9.54
N LYS A 194 -13.95 -8.71 10.64
CA LYS A 194 -13.25 -8.27 11.87
C LYS A 194 -11.76 -8.02 11.62
N ILE A 195 -11.11 -8.90 10.85
CA ILE A 195 -9.69 -8.77 10.50
C ILE A 195 -9.49 -7.64 9.50
N ALA A 196 -10.36 -7.51 8.49
CA ALA A 196 -10.30 -6.42 7.53
C ALA A 196 -10.39 -5.06 8.24
N ASN A 197 -11.32 -4.92 9.20
CA ASN A 197 -11.55 -3.69 9.95
C ASN A 197 -10.33 -3.22 10.75
N SER A 198 -9.52 -4.13 11.30
CA SER A 198 -8.30 -3.75 12.03
C SER A 198 -7.08 -3.55 11.15
N LEU A 199 -7.11 -4.04 9.91
CA LEU A 199 -5.98 -4.02 8.99
C LEU A 199 -5.95 -2.78 8.10
N VAL A 200 -7.12 -2.31 7.64
CA VAL A 200 -7.23 -1.25 6.63
C VAL A 200 -7.39 0.13 7.27
N VAL A 201 -6.90 1.17 6.58
CA VAL A 201 -7.01 2.56 7.05
C VAL A 201 -8.35 3.23 6.74
N ASN A 202 -9.19 2.57 5.94
CA ASN A 202 -10.49 3.06 5.46
C ASN A 202 -11.60 2.01 5.69
N PRO A 203 -11.89 1.66 6.96
CA PRO A 203 -12.84 0.59 7.30
C PRO A 203 -14.29 0.88 6.89
N GLU A 204 -14.67 2.13 6.66
CA GLU A 204 -16.00 2.52 6.17
C GLU A 204 -16.35 1.84 4.83
N MET A 205 -15.34 1.48 4.04
CA MET A 205 -15.51 0.78 2.77
C MET A 205 -16.00 -0.67 2.92
N ILE A 206 -15.94 -1.25 4.12
CA ILE A 206 -16.41 -2.62 4.41
C ILE A 206 -17.89 -2.79 4.06
N SER A 207 -18.72 -1.77 4.30
CA SER A 207 -20.16 -1.78 3.97
C SER A 207 -20.45 -2.15 2.51
N ARG A 208 -19.56 -1.76 1.59
CA ARG A 208 -19.71 -2.04 0.15
C ARG A 208 -19.59 -3.53 -0.20
N TYR A 209 -19.04 -4.34 0.71
CA TYR A 209 -18.84 -5.77 0.52
C TYR A 209 -20.03 -6.64 0.96
N GLU A 210 -21.09 -6.07 1.53
CA GLU A 210 -22.31 -6.83 1.84
C GLU A 210 -22.92 -7.49 0.59
N THR A 211 -22.73 -6.86 -0.57
CA THR A 211 -23.10 -7.41 -1.90
C THR A 211 -22.40 -8.72 -2.27
N THR A 212 -21.31 -9.06 -1.57
CA THR A 212 -20.53 -10.29 -1.81
C THR A 212 -21.03 -11.48 -1.02
N VAL A 213 -22.00 -11.29 -0.11
CA VAL A 213 -22.56 -12.37 0.70
C VAL A 213 -23.60 -13.15 -0.11
N ARG A 214 -23.44 -14.48 -0.18
CA ARG A 214 -24.46 -15.36 -0.78
C ARG A 214 -25.74 -15.26 0.03
N ARG A 215 -26.85 -14.96 -0.65
CA ARG A 215 -28.20 -15.08 -0.11
C ARG A 215 -28.64 -16.54 -0.09
#